data_AF-A0A8T1VJA8-F1
#
_entry.id   AF-A0A8T1VJA8-F1
#
_cell.length_a   1.000
_cell.length_b   1.000
_cell.length_c   1.000
_cell.angle_alpha   90.00
_cell.angle_beta   90.00
_cell.angle_gamma   90.00
#
_symmetry.space_group_name_H-M   'P 1'
#
loop_
_entity.id
_entity.type
_entity.pdbx_description
1 polymer ?
#
loop_
_entity_poly.entity_id
_entity_poly.type
_entity_poly.pdbx_seq_one_letter_code
_entity_poly.pdbx_strand_id
1 'polypeptide(L)'
;MPTPEELLAVERISAEDLATALRSDGERPVVVDVRNKDFELLGHITDAEHLPSAAFTDDVDVDALVARFGRKQNVVFHCGHSNTRGPTCALRFIERAEAAGVRTHVRVLAGGFADFAEKFASSADLVTPPAQLDDESK
;
A
#
# COMPACT_ATOMS: atom_id res chain seq x y z
N MET A 1 -9.61 -7.31 17.90
CA MET A 1 -8.56 -6.36 17.47
C MET A 1 -7.25 -7.12 17.48
N PRO A 2 -6.43 -7.04 16.42
CA PRO A 2 -5.15 -7.72 16.39
C PRO A 2 -4.23 -7.21 17.50
N THR A 3 -3.43 -8.12 18.05
CA THR A 3 -2.44 -7.82 19.08
C THR A 3 -1.26 -7.04 18.48
N PRO A 4 -0.52 -6.26 19.28
CA PRO A 4 0.68 -5.56 18.82
C PRO A 4 1.75 -6.50 18.23
N GLU A 5 1.83 -7.73 18.72
CA GLU A 5 2.75 -8.76 18.22
C GLU A 5 2.37 -9.22 16.81
N GLU A 6 1.07 -9.45 16.54
CA GLU A 6 0.59 -9.78 15.19
C GLU A 6 0.84 -8.65 14.19
N LEU A 7 0.69 -7.39 14.63
CA LEU A 7 1.01 -6.23 13.80
C LEU A 7 2.51 -6.10 13.49
N LEU A 8 3.38 -6.59 14.39
CA LEU A 8 4.83 -6.63 14.20
C LEU A 8 5.30 -7.86 13.40
N ALA A 9 4.51 -8.94 13.40
CA ALA A 9 4.79 -10.15 12.65
C ALA A 9 4.63 -9.97 11.14
N VAL A 10 3.89 -8.94 10.70
CA VAL A 10 3.77 -8.62 9.27
C VAL A 10 5.11 -8.12 8.72
N GLU A 11 5.55 -8.73 7.63
CA GLU A 11 6.80 -8.36 6.97
C GLU A 11 6.79 -6.89 6.54
N ARG A 12 7.88 -6.18 6.79
CA ARG A 12 8.00 -4.76 6.45
C ARG A 12 9.04 -4.56 5.36
N ILE A 13 8.73 -3.69 4.41
CA ILE A 13 9.65 -3.29 3.34
C ILE A 13 10.05 -1.84 3.53
N SER A 14 11.32 -1.53 3.28
CA SER A 14 11.81 -0.15 3.30
C SER A 14 11.39 0.59 2.01
N ALA A 15 11.38 1.92 2.07
CA ALA A 15 11.11 2.74 0.89
C ALA A 15 12.12 2.47 -0.24
N GLU A 16 13.38 2.22 0.09
CA GLU A 16 14.47 1.95 -0.87
C GLU A 16 14.31 0.59 -1.55
N ASP A 17 13.93 -0.44 -0.80
CA ASP A 17 13.65 -1.77 -1.35
C ASP A 17 12.42 -1.74 -2.25
N LEU A 18 11.37 -1.01 -1.85
CA LEU A 18 10.17 -0.85 -2.67
C LEU A 18 10.49 -0.10 -3.97
N ALA A 19 11.27 0.98 -3.91
CA ALA A 19 11.71 1.73 -5.08
C ALA A 19 12.55 0.86 -6.02
N THR A 20 13.42 0.02 -5.48
CA THR A 20 14.23 -0.93 -6.25
C THR A 20 13.35 -1.97 -6.92
N ALA A 21 12.36 -2.50 -6.22
CA ALA A 21 11.39 -3.46 -6.77
C ALA A 21 10.53 -2.84 -7.88
N LEU A 22 10.10 -1.59 -7.73
CA LEU A 22 9.33 -0.87 -8.75
C LEU A 22 10.15 -0.54 -10.01
N ARG A 23 11.45 -0.27 -9.85
CA ARG A 23 12.39 -0.04 -10.96
C ARG A 23 12.90 -1.33 -11.62
N SER A 24 12.70 -2.47 -10.99
CA SER A 24 13.13 -3.75 -11.55
C SER A 24 12.22 -4.16 -12.71
N ASP A 25 12.78 -4.76 -13.76
CA ASP A 25 12.03 -5.34 -14.90
C ASP A 25 11.31 -6.65 -14.56
N GLY A 26 11.35 -7.07 -13.30
CA GLY A 26 10.68 -8.25 -12.79
C GLY A 26 9.19 -8.04 -12.48
N GLU A 27 8.69 -8.85 -11.55
CA GLU A 27 7.30 -8.80 -11.12
C GLU A 27 7.06 -7.59 -10.20
N ARG A 28 6.42 -6.55 -10.74
CA ARG A 28 6.14 -5.31 -10.02
C ARG A 28 5.23 -5.57 -8.80
N PRO A 29 5.63 -5.14 -7.60
CA PRO A 29 4.78 -5.25 -6.42
C PRO A 29 3.54 -4.38 -6.59
N VAL A 30 2.39 -4.88 -6.15
CA VAL A 30 1.18 -4.08 -6.06
C VAL A 30 1.26 -3.24 -4.80
N VAL A 31 1.27 -1.93 -4.96
CA VAL A 31 1.23 -1.01 -3.82
C VAL A 31 -0.23 -0.70 -3.52
N VAL A 32 -0.66 -0.92 -2.29
CA VAL A 32 -2.02 -0.64 -1.81
C VAL A 32 -1.97 0.50 -0.81
N ASP A 33 -2.60 1.60 -1.16
CA ASP A 33 -2.69 2.78 -0.32
C ASP A 33 -4.02 2.80 0.44
N VAL A 34 -3.95 2.67 1.77
CA VAL A 34 -5.13 2.69 2.64
C VAL A 34 -5.47 4.06 3.24
N ARG A 35 -4.89 5.14 2.70
CA ARG A 35 -5.25 6.52 3.06
C ARG A 35 -6.63 6.88 2.51
N ASN A 36 -7.31 7.82 3.16
CA ASN A 36 -8.65 8.26 2.74
C ASN A 36 -8.58 9.43 1.76
N LYS A 37 -8.36 10.66 2.26
CA LYS A 37 -8.36 11.90 1.44
C LYS A 37 -6.96 12.41 1.06
N ASP A 38 -5.93 11.86 1.70
CA ASP A 38 -4.55 12.29 1.54
C ASP A 38 -3.88 11.77 0.26
N PHE A 39 -4.55 10.87 -0.48
CA PHE A 39 -4.02 10.20 -1.67
C PHE A 39 -3.80 11.16 -2.85
N GLU A 40 -4.79 12.01 -3.14
CA GLU A 40 -4.72 12.95 -4.26
C GLU A 40 -3.99 14.25 -3.88
N LEU A 41 -4.09 14.66 -2.60
CA LEU A 41 -3.55 15.91 -2.08
C LEU A 41 -2.03 15.91 -1.83
N LEU A 42 -1.45 14.76 -1.48
CA LEU A 42 -0.01 14.63 -1.22
C LEU A 42 0.73 13.90 -2.35
N GLY A 43 0.01 13.40 -3.35
CA GLY A 43 0.54 12.47 -4.34
C GLY A 43 0.51 11.04 -3.83
N HIS A 44 0.82 10.12 -4.74
CA HIS A 44 0.79 8.69 -4.49
C HIS A 44 1.95 8.00 -5.20
N ILE A 45 2.25 6.77 -4.78
CA ILE A 45 3.26 5.95 -5.43
C ILE A 45 2.73 5.57 -6.82
N THR A 46 3.57 5.67 -7.84
CA THR A 46 3.21 5.28 -9.22
C THR A 46 2.73 3.82 -9.22
N ASP A 47 1.61 3.55 -9.91
CA ASP A 47 0.91 2.26 -9.93
C ASP A 47 0.29 1.81 -8.58
N ALA A 48 0.16 2.70 -7.59
CA ALA A 48 -0.54 2.39 -6.35
C ALA A 48 -2.06 2.34 -6.52
N GLU A 49 -2.67 1.31 -5.95
CA GLU A 49 -4.12 1.12 -5.88
C GLU A 49 -4.66 1.81 -4.63
N HIS A 50 -5.55 2.78 -4.82
CA HIS A 50 -6.20 3.49 -3.73
C HIS A 50 -7.34 2.67 -3.14
N LEU A 51 -7.12 2.10 -1.94
CA LEU A 51 -8.07 1.25 -1.25
C LEU A 51 -8.21 1.72 0.20
N PRO A 52 -9.10 2.67 0.50
CA PRO A 52 -9.24 3.24 1.83
C PRO A 52 -9.52 2.15 2.87
N SER A 53 -9.06 2.35 4.12
CA SER A 53 -9.20 1.34 5.17
C SER A 53 -10.64 0.88 5.42
N ALA A 54 -11.64 1.69 5.04
CA ALA A 54 -13.05 1.32 5.06
C ALA A 54 -13.34 0.07 4.21
N ALA A 55 -12.68 -0.09 3.06
CA ALA A 55 -12.81 -1.24 2.17
C ALA A 55 -12.26 -2.55 2.79
N PHE A 56 -11.50 -2.47 3.89
CA PHE A 56 -11.02 -3.64 4.64
C PHE A 56 -11.88 -3.96 5.86
N THR A 57 -13.03 -3.31 5.99
CA THR A 57 -14.00 -3.56 7.08
C THR A 57 -14.94 -4.70 6.73
N ASP A 58 -15.40 -4.74 5.48
CA ASP A 58 -16.33 -5.75 4.99
C ASP A 58 -15.58 -6.94 4.37
N ASP A 59 -15.95 -8.13 4.82
CA ASP A 59 -15.34 -9.38 4.41
C ASP A 59 -15.49 -9.65 2.91
N VAL A 60 -16.59 -9.20 2.30
CA VAL A 60 -16.88 -9.36 0.87
C VAL A 60 -15.93 -8.53 0.00
N ASP A 61 -15.63 -7.31 0.44
CA ASP A 61 -14.72 -6.42 -0.27
C ASP A 61 -13.30 -6.98 -0.22
N VAL A 62 -12.84 -7.41 0.96
CA VAL A 62 -11.51 -8.04 1.11
C VAL A 62 -11.38 -9.29 0.25
N ASP A 63 -12.42 -10.13 0.15
CA ASP A 63 -12.40 -11.31 -0.73
C ASP A 63 -12.27 -10.93 -2.21
N ALA A 64 -12.94 -9.86 -2.65
CA ALA A 64 -12.78 -9.36 -4.01
C ALA A 64 -11.34 -8.86 -4.27
N LEU A 65 -10.73 -8.20 -3.28
CA LEU A 65 -9.34 -7.76 -3.34
C LEU A 65 -8.39 -8.97 -3.38
N VAL A 66 -8.62 -10.01 -2.56
CA VAL A 66 -7.85 -11.26 -2.57
C VAL A 66 -7.97 -11.97 -3.91
N ALA A 67 -9.16 -12.02 -4.51
CA ALA A 67 -9.35 -12.62 -5.82
C ALA A 67 -8.56 -11.86 -6.92
N ARG A 68 -8.48 -10.53 -6.80
CA ARG A 68 -7.79 -9.65 -7.77
C ARG A 68 -6.27 -9.62 -7.57
N PHE A 69 -5.81 -9.48 -6.33
CA PHE A 69 -4.40 -9.28 -5.99
C PHE A 69 -3.71 -10.53 -5.46
N GLY A 70 -4.44 -11.52 -4.96
CA GLY A 70 -3.82 -12.72 -4.38
C GLY A 70 -3.13 -13.61 -5.42
N ARG A 71 -3.38 -13.40 -6.72
CA ARG A 71 -2.57 -14.00 -7.81
C ARG A 71 -1.22 -13.32 -8.01
N LYS A 72 -1.02 -12.11 -7.49
CA LYS A 72 0.25 -11.38 -7.57
C LYS A 72 1.19 -11.90 -6.50
N GLN A 73 2.46 -12.04 -6.82
CA GLN A 73 3.41 -12.55 -5.83
C GLN A 73 3.73 -11.53 -4.74
N ASN A 74 3.63 -10.21 -4.97
CA ASN A 74 3.99 -9.19 -3.99
C ASN A 74 2.90 -8.11 -3.86
N VAL A 75 2.36 -7.93 -2.65
CA VAL A 75 1.41 -6.87 -2.29
C VAL A 75 1.95 -6.08 -1.10
N VAL A 76 2.05 -4.77 -1.25
CA VAL A 76 2.66 -3.86 -0.27
C VAL A 76 1.62 -2.87 0.21
N PHE A 77 1.23 -2.95 1.48
CA PHE A 77 0.27 -2.04 2.08
C PHE A 77 0.97 -0.85 2.73
N HIS A 78 0.41 0.33 2.55
CA HIS A 78 0.86 1.52 3.27
C HIS A 78 -0.28 2.46 3.64
N CYS A 79 -0.01 3.32 4.61
CA CYS A 79 -0.91 4.38 5.06
C CYS A 79 -0.15 5.72 4.97
N GLY A 80 -0.52 6.73 5.76
CA GLY A 80 0.26 7.95 5.94
C GLY A 80 1.53 7.71 6.78
N HIS A 81 1.36 7.10 7.96
CA HIS A 81 2.47 6.75 8.87
C HIS A 81 2.61 5.24 9.12
N SER A 82 1.74 4.41 8.52
CA SER A 82 1.75 2.94 8.68
C SER A 82 1.75 2.39 10.13
N ASN A 83 1.28 3.16 11.12
CA ASN A 83 1.35 2.76 12.55
C ASN A 83 0.20 1.88 13.06
N THR A 84 -0.95 1.86 12.40
CA THR A 84 -2.13 1.11 12.92
C THR A 84 -2.99 0.59 11.78
N ARG A 85 -3.43 1.48 10.89
CA ARG A 85 -4.30 1.14 9.75
C ARG A 85 -3.62 0.22 8.74
N GLY A 86 -2.38 0.53 8.35
CA GLY A 86 -1.60 -0.29 7.41
C GLY A 86 -1.47 -1.76 7.81
N PRO A 87 -0.89 -2.07 8.99
CA PRO A 87 -0.72 -3.45 9.42
C PRO A 87 -2.05 -4.16 9.73
N THR A 88 -3.09 -3.44 10.16
CA THR A 88 -4.43 -4.02 10.37
C THR A 88 -5.07 -4.48 9.05
N CYS A 89 -4.97 -3.67 7.99
CA CYS A 89 -5.49 -4.04 6.66
C CYS A 89 -4.67 -5.17 6.05
N ALA A 90 -3.34 -5.15 6.22
CA ALA A 90 -2.46 -6.20 5.76
C ALA A 90 -2.79 -7.56 6.41
N LEU A 91 -2.94 -7.59 7.74
CA LEU A 91 -3.37 -8.81 8.45
C LEU A 91 -4.71 -9.34 7.95
N ARG A 92 -5.72 -8.47 7.84
CA ARG A 92 -7.03 -8.86 7.30
C ARG A 92 -6.93 -9.46 5.91
N PHE A 93 -6.09 -8.88 5.05
CA PHE A 93 -5.88 -9.40 3.71
C PHE A 93 -5.18 -10.78 3.74
N ILE A 94 -4.19 -10.97 4.61
CA ILE A 94 -3.51 -12.26 4.81
C ILE A 94 -4.50 -13.33 5.28
N GLU A 95 -5.28 -13.05 6.32
CA GLU A 95 -6.28 -13.98 6.87
C GLU A 95 -7.28 -14.44 5.81
N ARG A 96 -7.79 -13.50 5.00
CA ARG A 96 -8.76 -13.83 3.94
C ARG A 96 -8.09 -14.54 2.75
N ALA A 97 -6.85 -14.19 2.41
CA ALA A 97 -6.07 -14.91 1.40
C ALA A 97 -5.79 -16.35 1.81
N GLU A 98 -5.39 -16.59 3.06
CA GLU A 98 -5.20 -17.93 3.61
C GLU A 98 -6.51 -18.73 3.62
N ALA A 99 -7.61 -18.11 4.05
CA ALA A 99 -8.93 -18.73 4.03
C ALA A 99 -9.39 -19.11 2.61
N ALA A 100 -9.02 -18.31 1.61
CA ALA A 100 -9.27 -18.58 0.19
C ALA A 100 -8.26 -19.57 -0.44
N GLY A 101 -7.23 -19.99 0.30
CA GLY A 101 -6.16 -20.87 -0.21
C GLY A 101 -5.21 -20.18 -1.21
N VAL A 102 -5.14 -18.85 -1.16
CA VAL A 102 -4.35 -18.02 -2.08
C VAL A 102 -3.02 -17.64 -1.43
N ARG A 103 -1.91 -18.01 -2.08
CA ARG A 103 -0.56 -17.68 -1.61
C ARG A 103 -0.13 -16.34 -2.19
N THR A 104 -0.12 -15.32 -1.35
CA THR A 104 0.30 -13.95 -1.69
C THR A 104 1.32 -13.47 -0.67
N HIS A 105 2.36 -12.78 -1.13
CA HIS A 105 3.36 -12.20 -0.23
C HIS A 105 2.91 -10.80 0.15
N VAL A 106 2.55 -10.60 1.42
CA VAL A 106 2.01 -9.33 1.91
C VAL A 106 3.07 -8.64 2.77
N ARG A 107 3.38 -7.40 2.43
CA ARG A 107 4.33 -6.56 3.18
C ARG A 107 3.71 -5.22 3.55
N VAL A 108 4.27 -4.55 4.55
CA VAL A 108 3.88 -3.19 4.96
C VAL A 108 5.04 -2.23 4.75
N LEU A 109 4.78 -1.09 4.11
CA LEU A 109 5.79 -0.04 3.94
C LEU A 109 6.13 0.59 5.29
N ALA A 110 7.38 0.44 5.71
CA ALA A 110 7.92 1.14 6.87
C ALA A 110 8.03 2.64 6.58
N GLY A 111 7.66 3.49 7.55
CA GLY A 111 7.64 4.95 7.36
C GLY A 111 6.42 5.50 6.61
N GLY A 112 5.64 4.63 5.95
CA GLY A 112 4.43 5.02 5.21
C GLY A 112 4.74 5.87 3.97
N PHE A 113 3.71 6.55 3.45
CA PHE A 113 3.90 7.41 2.28
C PHE A 113 4.79 8.62 2.56
N ALA A 114 4.76 9.16 3.79
CA ALA A 114 5.54 10.35 4.13
C ALA A 114 7.05 10.14 3.94
N ASP A 115 7.59 9.05 4.48
CA ASP A 115 9.02 8.70 4.34
C ASP A 115 9.38 8.41 2.88
N PHE A 116 8.51 7.68 2.17
CA PHE A 116 8.71 7.39 0.75
C PHE A 116 8.72 8.66 -0.11
N ALA A 117 7.76 9.55 0.10
CA ALA A 117 7.67 10.81 -0.61
C ALA A 117 8.85 11.72 -0.27
N GLU A 118 9.30 11.77 0.99
CA GLU A 118 10.47 12.57 1.36
C GLU A 118 11.75 12.09 0.65
N LYS A 119 11.95 10.76 0.57
CA LYS A 119 13.12 10.16 -0.09
C LYS A 119 13.05 10.21 -1.62
N PHE A 120 11.87 10.03 -2.19
CA PHE A 120 11.66 9.87 -3.64
C PHE A 120 10.87 11.03 -4.27
N ALA A 121 10.66 12.15 -3.58
CA ALA A 121 10.02 13.36 -4.13
C ALA A 121 10.70 13.84 -5.41
N SER A 122 12.02 13.66 -5.51
CA SER A 122 12.81 14.03 -6.70
C SER A 122 12.69 13.01 -7.85
N SER A 123 12.03 11.87 -7.65
CA SER A 123 11.88 10.77 -8.61
C SER A 123 10.44 10.67 -9.10
N ALA A 124 10.09 11.44 -10.13
CA ALA A 124 8.75 11.44 -10.75
C ALA A 124 8.34 10.07 -11.32
N ASP A 125 9.29 9.18 -11.61
CA ASP A 125 9.00 7.80 -12.05
C ASP A 125 8.40 6.94 -10.93
N LEU A 126 8.63 7.28 -9.65
CA LEU A 126 8.22 6.48 -8.49
C LEU A 126 7.09 7.12 -7.69
N VAL A 127 7.05 8.45 -7.63
CA VAL A 127 6.01 9.19 -6.94
C VAL A 127 5.32 10.06 -7.96
N THR A 128 4.01 9.86 -8.11
CA THR A 128 3.16 10.79 -8.83
C THR A 128 2.93 11.98 -7.92
N PRO A 129 3.40 13.19 -8.29
CA PRO A 129 3.18 14.39 -7.48
C PRO A 129 1.69 14.63 -7.31
N PRO A 130 1.27 15.32 -6.23
CA PRO A 130 -0.12 15.74 -6.11
C PRO A 130 -0.51 16.49 -7.38
N ALA A 131 -1.72 16.27 -7.86
CA ALA A 131 -2.26 17.11 -8.92
C ALA A 131 -2.11 18.54 -8.44
N GLN A 132 -1.18 19.29 -9.04
CA GLN A 132 -1.19 20.72 -8.90
C GLN A 132 -2.60 21.07 -9.38
N LEU A 133 -3.43 21.57 -8.47
CA LEU A 133 -4.47 22.47 -8.88
C LEU A 133 -3.68 23.57 -9.59
N ASP A 134 -3.60 23.44 -10.91
CA ASP A 134 -3.27 24.53 -11.77
C ASP A 134 -4.26 25.61 -11.35
N ASP A 135 -3.77 26.55 -10.54
CA ASP A 135 -4.45 27.80 -10.23
C ASP A 135 -4.47 28.56 -11.55
N GLU A 136 -5.35 28.10 -12.44
CA GLU A 136 -5.78 28.83 -13.61
C GLU A 136 -6.71 29.90 -13.08
N SER A 137 -6.15 31.03 -12.67
CA SER A 137 -6.89 32.29 -12.57
C SER A 137 -5.96 33.44 -12.91
N LYS A 138 -5.90 33.65 -14.23
CA LYS A 138 -5.55 34.88 -14.92
C LYS A 138 -6.36 36.09 -14.43
#